data_AF-A0A537QX01-F1
#
_entry.id   AF-A0A537QX01-F1
#
_cell.length_a   1.000
_cell.length_b   1.000
_cell.length_c   1.000
_cell.angle_alpha   90.00
_cell.angle_beta   90.00
_cell.angle_gamma   90.00
#
_symmetry.space_group_name_H-M   'P 1'
#
loop_
_entity.id
_entity.type
_entity.pdbx_description
1 polymer ?
#
loop_
_entity_poly.entity_id
_entity_poly.type
_entity_poly.pdbx_seq_one_letter_code
_entity_poly.pdbx_strand_id
1 'polypeptide(L)'
;MSIWPAGRATSLPLEVNGLIAADFIGERDILVVSQRGTMFSEPALTCAPADEFARMLLSLRFYSAATERAHLAATEACHRELTATGAELNAYNSTESAADFVDLRKVLGVAAWNVYGTSYGAYLAQTLMRDHPEGIRSVVLDSVLPTTYTIPGNWRNTRDGFDNLFHACAAETACNAAHPHLEE
;
A
#
# COMPACT_ATOMS: atom_id res chain seq x y z
N MET A 1 -5.24 -19.43 -10.27
CA MET A 1 -4.41 -18.91 -9.17
C MET A 1 -3.97 -17.47 -9.46
N SER A 2 -4.53 -16.52 -8.73
CA SER A 2 -4.10 -15.10 -8.71
C SER A 2 -3.55 -14.76 -7.32
N ILE A 3 -2.35 -14.18 -7.26
CA ILE A 3 -1.66 -13.86 -6.01
C ILE A 3 -1.54 -12.35 -5.84
N TRP A 4 -1.87 -11.89 -4.64
CA TRP A 4 -2.13 -10.50 -4.30
C TRP A 4 -1.13 -9.92 -3.30
N PRO A 5 -0.08 -9.25 -3.76
CA PRO A 5 0.61 -8.27 -2.95
C PRO A 5 -0.32 -7.06 -2.76
N ALA A 6 -0.84 -6.84 -1.55
CA ALA A 6 -1.61 -5.63 -1.25
C ALA A 6 -0.77 -4.59 -0.51
N GLY A 7 -1.07 -3.31 -0.71
CA GLY A 7 -0.68 -2.26 0.23
C GLY A 7 -1.44 -2.42 1.54
N ARG A 8 -0.74 -2.21 2.68
CA ARG A 8 -1.22 -2.30 4.09
C ARG A 8 -2.44 -3.22 4.29
N ALA A 9 -2.22 -4.37 4.95
CA ALA A 9 -3.11 -5.53 5.19
C ALA A 9 -4.63 -5.34 5.47
N THR A 10 -5.20 -4.13 5.49
CA THR A 10 -6.60 -3.83 5.80
C THR A 10 -7.54 -3.71 4.59
N SER A 11 -7.07 -3.59 3.33
CA SER A 11 -7.96 -3.44 2.14
C SER A 11 -8.38 -4.78 1.49
N LEU A 12 -7.76 -5.87 1.89
CA LEU A 12 -7.79 -7.17 1.20
C LEU A 12 -9.19 -7.77 0.93
N PRO A 13 -10.13 -7.77 1.89
CA PRO A 13 -11.43 -8.39 1.65
C PRO A 13 -12.35 -7.59 0.71
N LEU A 14 -12.19 -6.26 0.67
CA LEU A 14 -13.06 -5.38 -0.13
C LEU A 14 -12.73 -5.48 -1.61
N GLU A 15 -11.46 -5.50 -1.97
CA GLU A 15 -11.02 -5.60 -3.37
C GLU A 15 -11.37 -6.97 -3.96
N VAL A 16 -11.16 -8.06 -3.21
CA VAL A 16 -11.49 -9.42 -3.66
C VAL A 16 -12.97 -9.58 -4.00
N ASN A 17 -13.87 -9.06 -3.16
CA ASN A 17 -15.30 -9.13 -3.41
C ASN A 17 -15.71 -8.38 -4.68
N GLY A 18 -15.10 -7.22 -4.95
CA GLY A 18 -15.35 -6.46 -6.17
C GLY A 18 -14.97 -7.22 -7.44
N LEU A 19 -13.85 -7.93 -7.40
CA LEU A 19 -13.34 -8.69 -8.54
C LEU A 19 -14.14 -9.97 -8.81
N ILE A 20 -14.61 -10.63 -7.74
CA ILE A 20 -15.55 -11.75 -7.84
C ILE A 20 -16.85 -11.26 -8.48
N ALA A 21 -17.41 -10.15 -7.98
CA ALA A 21 -18.66 -9.57 -8.49
C ALA A 21 -18.56 -9.14 -9.96
N ALA A 22 -17.39 -8.70 -10.41
CA ALA A 22 -17.11 -8.32 -11.78
C ALA A 22 -16.74 -9.51 -12.71
N ASP A 23 -16.78 -10.75 -12.22
CA ASP A 23 -16.31 -11.96 -12.92
C ASP A 23 -14.85 -11.84 -13.45
N PHE A 24 -14.05 -11.00 -12.81
CA PHE A 24 -12.69 -10.71 -13.26
C PHE A 24 -11.75 -11.91 -13.06
N ILE A 25 -12.01 -12.72 -12.05
CA ILE A 25 -11.19 -13.88 -11.70
C ILE A 25 -11.61 -15.15 -12.46
N GLY A 26 -12.82 -15.19 -13.03
CA GLY A 26 -13.45 -16.40 -13.57
C GLY A 26 -13.43 -17.55 -12.58
N GLU A 27 -13.09 -18.75 -13.05
CA GLU A 27 -13.02 -19.97 -12.22
C GLU A 27 -11.68 -20.14 -11.47
N ARG A 28 -10.89 -19.07 -11.29
CA ARG A 28 -9.54 -19.18 -10.72
C ARG A 28 -9.55 -19.02 -9.20
N ASP A 29 -8.73 -19.82 -8.53
CA ASP A 29 -8.40 -19.59 -7.13
C ASP A 29 -7.74 -18.23 -6.91
N ILE A 30 -8.15 -17.56 -5.83
CA ILE A 30 -7.54 -16.34 -5.32
C ILE A 30 -6.72 -16.67 -4.08
N LEU A 31 -5.48 -16.20 -4.05
CA LEU A 31 -4.65 -16.28 -2.85
C LEU A 31 -4.24 -14.89 -2.42
N VAL A 32 -4.68 -14.60 -1.21
CA VAL A 32 -4.36 -13.40 -0.49
C VAL A 32 -3.35 -13.75 0.59
N VAL A 33 -2.26 -12.99 0.66
CA VAL A 33 -1.16 -13.26 1.58
C VAL A 33 -0.97 -12.06 2.48
N SER A 34 -0.98 -12.29 3.79
CA SER A 34 -0.48 -11.30 4.74
C SER A 34 1.04 -11.29 4.62
N GLN A 35 1.61 -10.14 4.27
CA GLN A 35 3.06 -10.02 4.12
C GLN A 35 3.75 -10.14 5.48
N ARG A 36 5.02 -10.56 5.49
CA ARG A 36 5.85 -10.56 6.70
C ARG A 36 5.74 -9.23 7.46
N GLY A 37 5.60 -9.30 8.78
CA GLY A 37 5.45 -8.12 9.63
C GLY A 37 4.08 -7.46 9.64
N THR A 38 3.10 -7.96 8.87
CA THR A 38 1.74 -7.38 8.83
C THR A 38 0.74 -8.26 9.54
N MET A 39 -0.16 -7.64 10.33
CA MET A 39 -1.38 -8.21 10.93
C MET A 39 -1.33 -9.71 11.27
N PHE A 40 -1.68 -10.57 10.31
CA PHE A 40 -1.85 -12.01 10.51
C PHE A 40 -0.58 -12.85 10.30
N SER A 41 0.55 -12.21 9.99
CA SER A 41 1.86 -12.86 9.87
C SER A 41 2.66 -12.65 11.14
N GLU A 42 3.30 -13.70 11.63
CA GLU A 42 4.08 -13.68 12.87
C GLU A 42 5.59 -13.51 12.59
N PRO A 43 6.28 -12.59 13.30
CA PRO A 43 5.71 -11.58 14.21
C PRO A 43 5.06 -10.43 13.43
N ALA A 44 3.98 -9.87 13.97
CA ALA A 44 3.40 -8.64 13.46
C ALA A 44 4.19 -7.44 14.00
N LEU A 45 4.69 -6.57 13.11
CA LEU A 45 5.46 -5.38 13.49
C LEU A 45 4.54 -4.18 13.70
N THR A 46 3.78 -4.21 14.79
CA THR A 46 2.94 -3.08 15.21
C THR A 46 3.75 -2.05 15.98
N CYS A 47 3.48 -0.76 15.77
CA CYS A 47 4.17 0.33 16.45
C CYS A 47 3.19 1.31 17.10
N ALA A 48 2.78 1.02 18.33
CA ALA A 48 1.84 1.85 19.07
C ALA A 48 2.29 3.33 19.21
N PRO A 49 3.57 3.65 19.48
CA PRO A 49 4.01 5.04 19.54
C PRO A 49 3.83 5.81 18.22
N ALA A 50 4.11 5.13 17.09
CA ALA A 50 3.95 5.72 15.76
C ALA A 50 2.46 5.92 15.41
N ASP A 51 1.61 4.95 15.76
CA ASP A 51 0.16 5.02 15.57
C ASP A 51 -0.46 6.15 16.40
N GLU A 52 -0.01 6.33 17.65
CA GLU A 52 -0.45 7.42 18.52
C GLU A 52 -0.04 8.78 17.96
N PHE A 53 1.20 8.92 17.50
CA PHE A 53 1.66 10.14 16.82
C PHE A 53 0.81 10.44 15.57
N ALA A 54 0.53 9.43 14.74
CA ALA A 54 -0.28 9.60 13.53
C ALA A 54 -1.70 10.10 13.84
N ARG A 55 -2.32 9.64 14.94
CA ARG A 55 -3.63 10.14 15.40
C ARG A 55 -3.60 11.60 15.81
N MET A 56 -2.52 12.04 16.46
CA MET A 56 -2.37 13.41 16.91
C MET A 56 -1.94 14.36 15.79
N LEU A 57 -1.32 13.86 14.72
CA LEU A 57 -0.68 14.66 13.67
C LEU A 57 -1.59 15.75 13.09
N LEU A 58 -2.88 15.47 12.92
CA LEU A 58 -3.87 16.42 12.39
C LEU A 58 -4.09 17.64 13.29
N SER A 59 -3.81 17.50 14.59
CA SER A 59 -3.91 18.58 15.58
C SER A 59 -2.58 19.31 15.79
N LEU A 60 -1.51 18.89 15.11
CA LEU A 60 -0.17 19.47 15.26
C LEU A 60 0.11 20.50 14.17
N ARG A 61 0.93 21.50 14.52
CA ARG A 61 1.36 22.51 13.56
C ARG A 61 2.28 21.89 12.51
N PHE A 62 1.98 22.13 11.24
CA PHE A 62 2.84 21.74 10.12
C PHE A 62 4.15 22.55 10.09
N TYR A 63 5.24 21.94 9.62
CA TYR A 63 6.60 22.51 9.61
C TYR A 63 7.06 23.09 10.96
N SER A 64 6.69 22.44 12.06
CA SER A 64 7.10 22.81 13.41
C SER A 64 8.22 21.91 13.89
N ALA A 65 9.28 22.51 14.44
CA ALA A 65 10.36 21.76 15.10
C ALA A 65 9.85 20.92 16.29
N ALA A 66 8.75 21.34 16.94
CA ALA A 66 8.13 20.55 18.00
C ALA A 66 7.43 19.30 17.45
N THR A 67 6.73 19.43 16.32
CA THR A 67 6.09 18.31 15.61
C THR A 67 7.12 17.32 15.08
N GLU A 68 8.21 17.83 14.53
CA GLU A 68 9.35 17.03 14.08
C GLU A 68 9.96 16.21 15.23
N ARG A 69 10.26 16.85 16.37
CA ARG A 69 10.78 16.14 17.55
C ARG A 69 9.82 15.07 18.06
N ALA A 70 8.52 15.35 18.07
CA ALA A 70 7.52 14.37 18.48
C ALA A 70 7.47 13.17 17.51
N HIS A 71 7.56 13.40 16.21
CA HIS A 71 7.62 12.33 15.20
C HIS A 71 8.85 11.44 15.39
N LEU A 72 10.03 12.06 15.56
CA LEU A 72 11.29 11.35 15.76
C LEU A 72 11.25 10.53 17.05
N ALA A 73 10.77 11.11 18.16
CA ALA A 73 10.64 10.39 19.42
C ALA A 73 9.71 9.17 19.32
N ALA A 74 8.58 9.30 18.62
CA ALA A 74 7.66 8.18 18.36
C ALA A 74 8.32 7.09 17.49
N THR A 75 9.10 7.50 16.48
CA THR A 75 9.82 6.58 15.59
C THR A 75 10.91 5.82 16.33
N GLU A 76 11.69 6.50 17.16
CA GLU A 76 12.72 5.88 18.01
C GLU A 76 12.13 4.92 19.03
N ALA A 77 10.98 5.24 19.62
CA ALA A 77 10.27 4.34 20.53
C ALA A 77 9.81 3.07 19.81
N CYS A 78 9.16 3.22 18.65
CA CYS A 78 8.79 2.10 17.77
C CYS A 78 10.00 1.23 17.41
N HIS A 79 11.11 1.82 16.99
CA HIS A 79 12.33 1.08 16.69
C HIS A 79 12.80 0.25 17.88
N ARG A 80 12.92 0.86 19.08
CA ARG A 80 13.35 0.15 20.29
C ARG A 80 12.41 -1.00 20.64
N GLU A 81 11.10 -0.78 20.57
CA GLU A 81 10.08 -1.80 20.85
C GLU A 81 10.20 -2.98 19.89
N LEU A 82 10.30 -2.74 18.57
CA LEU A 82 10.44 -3.81 17.59
C LEU A 82 11.80 -4.53 17.68
N THR A 83 12.90 -3.82 17.92
CA THR A 83 14.20 -4.49 18.11
C THR A 83 14.19 -5.37 19.35
N ALA A 84 13.48 -4.98 20.42
CA ALA A 84 13.36 -5.78 21.63
C ALA A 84 12.57 -7.09 21.41
N THR A 85 11.76 -7.21 20.36
CA THR A 85 11.12 -8.48 19.99
C THR A 85 12.06 -9.44 19.26
N GLY A 86 13.30 -9.02 18.96
CA GLY A 86 14.25 -9.78 18.14
C GLY A 86 13.95 -9.70 16.64
N ALA A 87 13.14 -8.73 16.19
CA ALA A 87 12.86 -8.55 14.78
C ALA A 87 14.08 -7.99 14.02
N GLU A 88 14.54 -8.72 13.01
CA GLU A 88 15.55 -8.24 12.06
C GLU A 88 14.92 -7.22 11.10
N LEU A 89 14.89 -5.94 11.49
CA LEU A 89 14.14 -4.89 10.77
C LEU A 89 14.52 -4.75 9.28
N ASN A 90 15.76 -5.07 8.92
CA ASN A 90 16.22 -5.06 7.53
C ASN A 90 15.53 -6.12 6.66
N ALA A 91 14.93 -7.15 7.25
CA ALA A 91 14.24 -8.23 6.54
C ALA A 91 12.77 -7.89 6.18
N TYR A 92 12.27 -6.71 6.56
CA TYR A 92 10.89 -6.27 6.32
C TYR A 92 10.85 -5.26 5.18
N ASN A 93 11.08 -5.76 3.96
CA ASN A 93 11.12 -4.96 2.75
C ASN A 93 10.46 -5.70 1.57
N SER A 94 10.33 -5.04 0.42
CA SER A 94 9.64 -5.60 -0.74
C SER A 94 10.40 -6.73 -1.43
N THR A 95 11.73 -6.73 -1.42
CA THR A 95 12.54 -7.84 -1.98
C THR A 95 12.26 -9.12 -1.21
N GLU A 96 12.33 -9.02 0.10
CA GLU A 96 12.04 -10.10 1.04
C GLU A 96 10.58 -10.57 0.96
N SER A 97 9.63 -9.64 0.87
CA SER A 97 8.22 -9.98 0.68
C SER A 97 7.97 -10.68 -0.65
N ALA A 98 8.68 -10.32 -1.72
CA ALA A 98 8.55 -10.98 -3.02
C ALA A 98 9.02 -12.45 -2.95
N ALA A 99 10.11 -12.70 -2.22
CA ALA A 99 10.59 -14.06 -1.97
C ALA A 99 9.54 -14.92 -1.22
N ASP A 100 8.83 -14.35 -0.24
CA ASP A 100 7.75 -15.06 0.49
C ASP A 100 6.65 -15.57 -0.46
N PHE A 101 6.23 -14.74 -1.41
CA PHE A 101 5.23 -15.11 -2.40
C PHE A 101 5.69 -16.27 -3.29
N VAL A 102 6.97 -16.29 -3.66
CA VAL A 102 7.57 -17.35 -4.46
C VAL A 102 7.64 -18.65 -3.69
N ASP A 103 8.05 -18.60 -2.42
CA ASP A 103 8.13 -19.79 -1.59
C ASP A 103 6.74 -20.35 -1.29
N LEU A 104 5.75 -19.49 -1.03
CA LEU A 104 4.36 -19.92 -0.91
C LEU A 104 3.86 -20.58 -2.20
N ARG A 105 4.15 -20.01 -3.37
CA ARG A 105 3.80 -20.62 -4.66
C ARG A 105 4.40 -22.03 -4.80
N LYS A 106 5.67 -22.22 -4.42
CA LYS A 106 6.34 -23.53 -4.47
C LYS A 106 5.70 -24.53 -3.52
N VAL A 107 5.45 -24.14 -2.28
CA VAL A 107 4.84 -25.02 -1.25
C VAL A 107 3.43 -25.45 -1.66
N LEU A 108 2.67 -24.55 -2.28
CA LEU A 108 1.34 -24.84 -2.79
C LEU A 108 1.32 -25.61 -4.12
N GLY A 109 2.49 -25.92 -4.70
CA GLY A 109 2.60 -26.70 -5.94
C GLY A 109 2.14 -25.94 -7.19
N VAL A 110 2.21 -24.61 -7.18
CA VAL A 110 1.58 -23.78 -8.21
C VAL A 110 2.59 -23.50 -9.31
N ALA A 111 2.47 -24.25 -10.41
CA ALA A 111 3.41 -24.17 -11.52
C ALA A 111 3.40 -22.79 -12.21
N ALA A 112 2.21 -22.22 -12.40
CA ALA A 112 2.02 -20.89 -12.99
C ALA A 112 0.93 -20.10 -12.26
N TRP A 113 1.14 -18.80 -12.16
CA TRP A 113 0.27 -17.87 -11.43
C TRP A 113 0.09 -16.54 -12.17
N ASN A 114 -0.96 -15.82 -11.80
CA ASN A 114 -1.20 -14.44 -12.23
C ASN A 114 -0.98 -13.53 -11.04
N VAL A 115 -0.26 -12.43 -11.22
CA VAL A 115 0.00 -11.49 -10.14
C VAL A 115 -0.91 -10.29 -10.33
N TYR A 116 -1.61 -9.89 -9.27
CA TYR A 116 -2.35 -8.62 -9.26
C TYR A 116 -1.84 -7.76 -8.13
N GLY A 117 -1.28 -6.60 -8.45
CA GLY A 117 -0.79 -5.64 -7.48
C GLY A 117 -1.56 -4.33 -7.56
N THR A 118 -2.08 -3.87 -6.42
CA THR A 118 -2.77 -2.58 -6.26
C THR A 118 -1.94 -1.64 -5.40
N SER A 119 -1.75 -0.38 -5.80
CA SER A 119 -1.01 0.63 -5.02
C SER A 119 0.43 0.16 -4.68
N TYR A 120 0.81 0.09 -3.40
CA TYR A 120 2.10 -0.53 -2.99
C TYR A 120 2.25 -1.97 -3.49
N GLY A 121 1.15 -2.70 -3.60
CA GLY A 121 1.08 -4.00 -4.23
C GLY A 121 1.61 -4.01 -5.66
N ALA A 122 1.40 -2.94 -6.43
CA ALA A 122 1.95 -2.80 -7.77
C ALA A 122 3.48 -2.63 -7.74
N TYR A 123 4.02 -1.93 -6.73
CA TYR A 123 5.48 -1.85 -6.51
C TYR A 123 6.06 -3.23 -6.16
N LEU A 124 5.38 -3.98 -5.29
CA LEU A 124 5.78 -5.34 -4.94
C LEU A 124 5.65 -6.32 -6.12
N ALA A 125 4.61 -6.21 -6.96
CA ALA A 125 4.49 -6.99 -8.18
C ALA A 125 5.62 -6.67 -9.18
N GLN A 126 6.01 -5.40 -9.33
CA GLN A 126 7.19 -5.02 -10.12
C GLN A 126 8.49 -5.60 -9.53
N THR A 127 8.63 -5.60 -8.20
CA THR A 127 9.77 -6.22 -7.50
C THR A 127 9.84 -7.72 -7.77
N LEU A 128 8.70 -8.40 -7.69
CA LEU A 128 8.55 -9.82 -7.99
C LEU A 128 8.90 -10.14 -9.44
N MET A 129 8.44 -9.34 -10.41
CA MET A 129 8.80 -9.51 -11.82
C MET A 129 10.30 -9.37 -12.07
N ARG A 130 10.97 -8.46 -11.34
CA ARG A 130 12.40 -8.21 -11.47
C ARG A 130 13.23 -9.34 -10.85
N ASP A 131 12.89 -9.71 -9.62
CA ASP A 131 13.74 -10.58 -8.79
C ASP A 131 13.38 -12.06 -8.94
N HIS A 132 12.12 -12.38 -9.26
CA HIS A 132 11.58 -13.75 -9.33
C HIS A 132 10.52 -13.92 -10.44
N PRO A 133 10.90 -13.76 -11.73
CA PRO A 133 9.95 -13.84 -12.84
C PRO A 133 9.35 -15.25 -13.07
N GLU A 134 9.93 -16.29 -12.48
CA GLU A 134 9.59 -17.68 -12.77
C GLU A 134 8.14 -18.03 -12.42
N GLY A 135 7.44 -18.65 -13.37
CA GLY A 135 6.05 -19.06 -13.22
C GLY A 135 5.03 -17.93 -13.38
N ILE A 136 5.44 -16.66 -13.45
CA ILE A 136 4.53 -15.53 -13.74
C ILE A 136 3.97 -15.69 -15.16
N ARG A 137 2.66 -15.92 -15.26
CA ARG A 137 1.93 -16.03 -16.53
C ARG A 137 1.43 -14.67 -17.04
N SER A 138 0.95 -13.83 -16.13
CA SER A 138 0.48 -12.49 -16.42
C SER A 138 0.52 -11.62 -15.16
N VAL A 139 0.62 -10.31 -15.35
CA VAL A 139 0.61 -9.32 -14.25
C VAL A 139 -0.40 -8.23 -14.54
N VAL A 140 -1.17 -7.84 -13.53
CA VAL A 140 -2.01 -6.64 -13.53
C VAL A 140 -1.46 -5.70 -12.46
N LEU A 141 -1.19 -4.46 -12.86
CA LEU A 141 -0.75 -3.39 -11.98
C LEU A 141 -1.85 -2.33 -11.97
N ASP A 142 -2.51 -2.17 -10.84
CA ASP A 142 -3.60 -1.21 -10.63
C ASP A 142 -3.11 -0.08 -9.69
N SER A 143 -3.44 1.16 -10.03
CA SER A 143 -3.04 2.36 -9.29
C SER A 143 -1.52 2.37 -9.01
N VAL A 144 -0.75 2.24 -10.10
CA VAL A 144 0.67 1.88 -10.07
C VAL A 144 1.51 2.84 -9.24
N LEU A 145 2.17 2.31 -8.21
CA LEU A 145 3.30 2.97 -7.55
C LEU A 145 4.60 2.63 -8.32
N PRO A 146 5.21 3.59 -9.04
CA PRO A 146 6.38 3.31 -9.88
C PRO A 146 7.62 3.00 -9.04
N THR A 147 8.56 2.22 -9.58
CA THR A 147 9.83 1.93 -8.91
C THR A 147 10.74 3.16 -8.74
N THR A 148 10.47 4.22 -9.52
CA THR A 148 11.12 5.53 -9.44
C THR A 148 10.37 6.52 -8.54
N TYR A 149 9.44 6.03 -7.70
CA TYR A 149 8.61 6.85 -6.84
C TYR A 149 9.43 7.75 -5.91
N THR A 150 8.96 8.99 -5.72
CA THR A 150 9.51 9.93 -4.74
C THR A 150 8.37 10.62 -3.99
N ILE A 151 8.57 10.92 -2.71
CA ILE A 151 7.57 11.63 -1.89
C ILE A 151 7.13 12.97 -2.52
N PRO A 152 8.02 13.82 -3.08
CA PRO A 152 7.59 15.06 -3.73
C PRO A 152 6.65 14.86 -4.92
N GLY A 153 6.71 13.71 -5.59
CA GLY A 153 5.78 13.37 -6.68
C GLY A 153 4.31 13.36 -6.23
N ASN A 154 4.04 12.99 -4.97
CA ASN A 154 2.68 13.01 -4.43
C ASN A 154 2.08 14.41 -4.38
N TRP A 155 2.87 15.46 -4.17
CA TRP A 155 2.33 16.82 -4.10
C TRP A 155 1.73 17.27 -5.42
N ARG A 156 2.33 16.84 -6.54
CA ARG A 156 1.77 17.06 -7.87
C ARG A 156 0.46 16.28 -8.04
N ASN A 157 0.47 14.98 -7.73
CA ASN A 157 -0.74 14.15 -7.83
C ASN A 157 -1.90 14.71 -6.99
N THR A 158 -1.62 15.18 -5.77
CA THR A 158 -2.61 15.82 -4.91
C THR A 158 -3.14 17.10 -5.53
N ARG A 159 -2.26 17.97 -6.05
CA ARG A 159 -2.67 19.21 -6.74
C ARG A 159 -3.55 18.90 -7.95
N ASP A 160 -3.12 17.99 -8.82
CA ASP A 160 -3.87 17.58 -9.99
C ASP A 160 -5.25 17.01 -9.61
N GLY A 161 -5.34 16.28 -8.49
CA GLY A 161 -6.60 15.79 -7.93
C GLY A 161 -7.56 16.91 -7.53
N PHE A 162 -7.06 17.94 -6.84
CA PHE A 162 -7.87 19.12 -6.49
C PHE A 162 -8.27 19.92 -7.74
N ASP A 163 -7.34 20.15 -8.66
CA ASP A 163 -7.62 20.87 -9.91
C ASP A 163 -8.71 20.17 -10.73
N ASN A 164 -8.67 18.84 -10.82
CA ASN A 164 -9.72 18.05 -11.47
C ASN A 164 -11.08 18.18 -10.77
N LEU A 165 -11.09 18.21 -9.43
CA LEU A 165 -12.33 18.42 -8.66
C LEU A 165 -12.90 19.82 -8.92
N PHE A 166 -12.07 20.85 -8.92
CA PHE A 166 -12.49 22.23 -9.18
C PHE A 166 -13.07 22.38 -10.59
N HIS A 167 -12.38 21.83 -11.60
CA HIS A 167 -12.88 21.82 -12.98
C HIS A 167 -14.21 21.07 -13.10
N ALA A 168 -14.34 19.91 -12.46
CA ALA A 168 -15.59 19.15 -12.49
C ALA A 168 -16.75 19.91 -11.84
N CYS A 169 -16.51 20.59 -10.71
CA CYS A 169 -17.53 21.38 -10.04
C CYS A 169 -17.95 22.61 -10.87
N ALA A 170 -16.99 23.34 -11.45
CA ALA A 170 -17.28 24.50 -12.29
C ALA A 170 -18.10 24.13 -13.54
N ALA A 171 -17.91 22.92 -14.08
CA ALA A 171 -18.65 22.40 -15.23
C ALA A 171 -20.05 21.87 -14.89
N GLU A 172 -20.33 21.58 -13.62
CA GLU A 172 -21.63 21.05 -13.17
C GLU A 172 -22.48 22.19 -12.58
N THR A 173 -23.71 22.35 -13.08
CA THR A 173 -24.53 23.53 -12.78
C THR A 173 -24.92 23.63 -11.30
N ALA A 174 -25.29 22.52 -10.66
CA ALA A 174 -25.68 22.52 -9.26
C ALA A 174 -24.47 22.76 -8.32
N CYS A 175 -23.31 22.20 -8.63
CA CYS A 175 -22.07 22.34 -7.88
C CYS A 175 -21.54 23.76 -7.99
N ASN A 176 -21.45 24.32 -9.20
CA ASN A 176 -21.01 25.69 -9.40
C ASN A 176 -21.96 26.70 -8.73
N ALA A 177 -23.28 26.45 -8.76
CA ALA A 177 -24.24 27.28 -8.06
C ALA A 177 -24.07 27.23 -6.52
N ALA A 178 -23.71 26.06 -5.97
CA ALA A 178 -23.46 25.89 -4.54
C ALA A 178 -22.07 26.38 -4.09
N HIS A 179 -21.07 26.31 -4.98
CA HIS A 179 -19.66 26.59 -4.70
C HIS A 179 -19.00 27.42 -5.83
N PRO A 180 -19.43 28.67 -6.06
CA PRO A 180 -19.01 29.47 -7.22
C PRO A 180 -17.53 29.88 -7.23
N HIS A 181 -16.84 29.77 -6.10
CA HIS A 181 -15.42 30.14 -5.91
C HIS A 181 -14.65 28.99 -5.24
N LEU A 182 -14.92 27.74 -5.61
CA LEU A 182 -14.39 26.57 -4.89
C LEU A 182 -12.84 26.50 -4.85
N GLU A 183 -12.16 27.13 -5.81
CA GLU A 183 -10.70 27.18 -5.88
C GLU A 183 -10.07 28.27 -4.97
N GLU A 184 -10.84 29.29 -4.58
CA GLU A 184 -10.38 30.46 -3.80
C GLU A 184 -10.43 30.20 -2.28
#